data_AF-A0A7J2Y568-F1
#
_entry.id   AF-A0A7J2Y568-F1
#
_cell.length_a   1.000
_cell.length_b   1.000
_cell.length_c   1.000
_cell.angle_alpha   90.00
_cell.angle_beta   90.00
_cell.angle_gamma   90.00
#
_symmetry.space_group_name_H-M   'P 1'
#
loop_
_entity.id
_entity.type
_entity.pdbx_description
1 polymer ?
#
loop_
_entity_poly.entity_id
_entity_poly.type
_entity_poly.pdbx_seq_one_letter_code
_entity_poly.pdbx_strand_id
1 'polypeptide(L)'
;MAKDVPPDHKLLVEVDEEESGPHPPFPAASLLGTRTAPDGSRYYLLVLDQPITCKRYSTNSNWTIRYLLVKPKFQGDDIVGIFEGVKDLVPVGIGNVLNQRALDSPTFEWSDVEYFAVGYVRRGGR
;
A
#
# COMPACT_ATOMS: atom_id res chain seq x y z
N MET A 1 -11.15 1.01 -18.80
CA MET A 1 -10.45 -0.28 -18.93
C MET A 1 -9.27 -0.26 -17.99
N ALA A 2 -9.31 -1.02 -16.90
CA ALA A 2 -8.12 -1.22 -16.06
C ALA A 2 -7.14 -2.06 -16.90
N LYS A 3 -5.95 -1.53 -17.18
CA LYS A 3 -4.90 -2.32 -17.81
C LYS A 3 -4.37 -3.29 -16.76
N ASP A 4 -4.42 -4.59 -17.06
CA ASP A 4 -3.84 -5.63 -16.22
C ASP A 4 -2.35 -5.37 -16.06
N VAL A 5 -1.93 -5.15 -14.80
CA VAL A 5 -0.51 -5.07 -14.46
C VAL A 5 0.08 -6.48 -14.57
N PRO A 6 1.17 -6.70 -15.33
CA PRO A 6 1.73 -8.02 -15.51
C PRO A 6 2.15 -8.63 -14.15
N PRO A 7 1.87 -9.93 -13.91
CA PRO A 7 2.07 -10.58 -12.60
C PRO A 7 3.52 -10.60 -12.09
N ASP A 8 4.51 -10.35 -12.95
CA ASP A 8 5.94 -10.41 -12.62
C ASP A 8 6.56 -9.08 -12.17
N HIS A 9 5.77 -8.00 -12.03
CA HIS A 9 6.31 -6.72 -11.57
C HIS A 9 6.15 -6.57 -10.06
N LYS A 10 7.24 -6.84 -9.35
CA LYS A 10 7.34 -6.56 -7.92
C LYS A 10 7.48 -5.06 -7.67
N LEU A 11 6.87 -4.62 -6.59
CA LEU A 11 7.03 -3.30 -6.00
C LEU A 11 7.80 -3.43 -4.69
N LEU A 12 8.58 -2.42 -4.35
CA LEU A 12 9.14 -2.26 -3.02
C LEU A 12 8.46 -1.08 -2.35
N VAL A 13 7.98 -1.32 -1.13
CA VAL A 13 7.38 -0.31 -0.28
C VAL A 13 8.42 0.05 0.78
N GLU A 14 8.81 1.31 0.82
CA GLU A 14 9.75 1.84 1.80
C GLU A 14 9.01 2.84 2.67
N VAL A 15 9.27 2.81 3.96
CA VAL A 15 8.63 3.71 4.93
C VAL A 15 9.63 4.78 5.33
N ASP A 16 9.18 6.03 5.32
CA ASP A 16 10.00 7.23 5.54
C ASP A 16 9.68 7.86 6.91
N GLU A 17 8.40 8.05 7.21
CA GLU A 17 7.95 8.45 8.54
C GLU A 17 6.91 7.46 9.05
N GLU A 18 7.19 6.90 10.23
CA GLU A 18 6.33 5.93 10.91
C GLU A 18 5.50 6.64 11.99
N GLU A 19 4.18 6.43 12.01
CA GLU A 19 3.35 6.71 13.21
C GLU A 19 3.25 5.48 14.12
N SER A 20 3.58 4.30 13.60
CA SER A 20 3.71 3.06 14.36
C SER A 20 5.18 2.88 14.79
N GLY A 21 5.45 2.02 15.78
CA GLY A 21 6.83 1.85 16.24
C GLY A 21 7.70 1.15 15.19
N PRO A 22 9.00 0.93 15.47
CA PRO A 22 9.94 0.33 14.53
C PRO A 22 9.36 -0.96 13.94
N HIS A 23 9.33 -1.03 12.61
CA HIS A 23 8.88 -2.21 11.86
C HIS A 23 10.05 -2.87 11.12
N PRO A 24 9.97 -4.18 10.80
CA PRO A 24 10.93 -4.78 9.88
C PRO A 24 10.77 -4.16 8.48
N PRO A 25 11.81 -4.17 7.64
CA PRO A 25 11.69 -3.79 6.24
C PRO A 25 10.54 -4.55 5.57
N PHE A 26 9.77 -3.86 4.75
CA PHE A 26 8.67 -4.49 4.03
C PHE A 26 9.26 -5.40 2.94
N PRO A 27 8.76 -6.64 2.80
CA PRO A 27 9.15 -7.48 1.68
C PRO A 27 8.59 -6.91 0.37
N ALA A 28 8.99 -7.54 -0.74
CA ALA A 28 8.41 -7.23 -2.04
C ALA A 28 6.88 -7.35 -2.01
N ALA A 29 6.23 -6.49 -2.77
CA ALA A 29 4.79 -6.39 -2.88
C ALA A 29 4.34 -6.57 -4.34
N SER A 30 3.09 -6.99 -4.52
CA SER A 30 2.44 -7.05 -5.83
C SER A 30 1.18 -6.20 -5.80
N LEU A 31 0.88 -5.52 -6.91
CA LEU A 31 -0.36 -4.75 -7.04
C LEU A 31 -1.53 -5.70 -7.32
N LEU A 32 -2.51 -5.75 -6.41
CA LEU A 32 -3.74 -6.53 -6.59
C LEU A 32 -4.83 -5.76 -7.33
N GLY A 33 -4.77 -4.43 -7.32
CA GLY A 33 -5.71 -3.58 -8.04
C GLY A 33 -5.95 -2.26 -7.34
N THR A 34 -7.01 -1.56 -7.74
CA THR A 34 -7.38 -0.25 -7.19
C THR A 34 -8.59 -0.34 -6.28
N ARG A 35 -8.68 0.57 -5.31
CA ARG A 35 -9.85 0.79 -4.46
C ARG A 35 -10.27 2.25 -4.51
N THR A 36 -11.55 2.51 -4.31
CA THR A 36 -12.10 3.87 -4.22
C THR A 36 -12.60 4.12 -2.81
N ALA A 37 -12.10 5.18 -2.19
CA ALA A 37 -12.55 5.65 -0.89
C ALA A 37 -13.87 6.44 -1.01
N PRO A 38 -14.59 6.69 0.09
CA PRO A 38 -15.87 7.41 0.07
C PRO A 38 -15.77 8.85 -0.46
N ASP A 39 -14.58 9.47 -0.36
CA ASP A 39 -14.27 10.79 -0.90
C ASP A 39 -14.00 10.79 -2.43
N GLY A 40 -14.11 9.62 -3.07
CA GLY A 40 -13.79 9.42 -4.49
C GLY A 40 -12.30 9.27 -4.79
N SER A 41 -11.43 9.36 -3.79
CA SER A 41 -9.98 9.18 -3.96
C SER A 41 -9.66 7.74 -4.37
N ARG A 42 -8.68 7.59 -5.26
CA ARG A 42 -8.13 6.30 -5.67
C ARG A 42 -7.01 5.86 -4.74
N TYR A 43 -7.09 4.61 -4.32
CA TYR A 43 -6.07 3.87 -3.58
C TYR A 43 -5.64 2.64 -4.39
N TYR A 44 -4.45 2.13 -4.11
CA TYR A 44 -3.92 0.91 -4.69
C TYR A 44 -3.79 -0.15 -3.59
N LEU A 45 -4.37 -1.31 -3.83
CA LEU A 45 -4.28 -2.45 -2.93
C LEU A 45 -3.04 -3.26 -3.29
N LEU A 46 -2.07 -3.31 -2.38
CA LEU A 46 -0.87 -4.12 -2.50
C LEU A 46 -0.97 -5.34 -1.58
N VAL A 47 -0.38 -6.44 -2.03
CA VAL A 47 -0.12 -7.63 -1.19
C VAL A 47 1.37 -7.80 -1.02
N LEU A 48 1.81 -7.95 0.23
CA LEU A 48 3.16 -8.31 0.57
C LEU A 48 3.41 -9.80 0.32
N ASP A 49 4.56 -10.14 -0.24
CA ASP A 49 4.96 -11.54 -0.51
C ASP A 49 5.03 -12.36 0.79
N GLN A 50 5.34 -11.70 1.91
CA GLN A 50 5.27 -12.27 3.25
C GLN A 50 4.60 -11.28 4.21
N PRO A 51 3.78 -11.74 5.16
CA PRO A 51 3.27 -10.86 6.19
C PRO A 51 4.40 -10.40 7.11
N ILE A 52 4.31 -9.17 7.60
CA ILE A 52 5.21 -8.64 8.62
C ILE A 52 4.43 -8.40 9.91
N THR A 53 5.12 -8.54 11.04
CA THR A 53 4.55 -8.20 12.34
C THR A 53 5.29 -6.99 12.92
N CYS A 54 4.53 -5.98 13.34
CA CYS A 54 5.08 -4.80 14.00
C CYS A 54 4.21 -4.41 15.19
N LYS A 55 4.69 -3.45 15.99
CA LYS A 55 3.94 -2.90 17.11
C LYS A 55 3.38 -1.54 16.74
N ARG A 56 2.08 -1.37 16.96
CA ARG A 56 1.46 -0.06 16.90
C ARG A 56 1.88 0.75 18.13
N TYR A 57 2.47 1.93 17.93
CA TYR A 57 2.99 2.74 19.03
C TYR A 57 1.89 3.21 19.98
N SER A 58 0.77 3.71 19.45
CA SER A 58 -0.29 4.32 20.27
C SER A 58 -1.04 3.34 21.18
N THR A 59 -1.16 2.07 20.80
CA THR A 59 -1.91 1.06 21.58
C THR A 59 -1.03 -0.08 22.10
N ASN A 60 0.27 -0.08 21.76
CA ASN A 60 1.22 -1.18 22.03
C ASN A 60 0.71 -2.56 21.56
N SER A 61 -0.22 -2.58 20.60
CA SER A 61 -0.81 -3.80 20.05
C SER A 61 0.05 -4.33 18.90
N ASN A 62 0.07 -5.65 18.72
CA ASN A 62 0.74 -6.25 17.57
C ASN A 62 -0.16 -6.15 16.33
N TRP A 63 0.41 -5.69 15.22
CA TRP A 63 -0.20 -5.75 13.91
C TRP A 63 0.50 -6.77 13.04
N THR A 64 -0.30 -7.57 12.33
CA THR A 64 0.19 -8.40 11.22
C THR A 64 -0.27 -7.75 9.93
N ILE A 65 0.69 -7.27 9.15
CA ILE A 65 0.46 -6.53 7.93
C ILE A 65 0.76 -7.47 6.76
N ARG A 66 -0.25 -7.70 5.94
CA ARG A 66 -0.12 -8.46 4.68
C ARG A 66 -0.62 -7.68 3.48
N TYR A 67 -1.64 -6.86 3.69
CA TYR A 67 -2.27 -6.06 2.65
C TYR A 67 -2.16 -4.59 3.01
N LEU A 68 -1.82 -3.78 2.01
CA LEU A 68 -1.64 -2.35 2.16
C LEU A 68 -2.56 -1.64 1.21
N LEU A 69 -3.22 -0.60 1.69
CA LEU A 69 -3.83 0.40 0.85
C LEU A 69 -2.91 1.61 0.78
N VAL A 70 -2.42 1.90 -0.41
CA VAL A 70 -1.53 3.05 -0.62
C VAL A 70 -2.20 4.11 -1.48
N LYS A 71 -2.00 5.38 -1.12
CA LYS A 71 -2.48 6.53 -1.88
C LYS A 71 -1.31 7.44 -2.25
N PRO A 72 -1.09 7.74 -3.54
CA PRO A 72 -0.11 8.74 -3.95
C PRO A 72 -0.38 10.08 -3.26
N LYS A 73 0.68 10.72 -2.75
CA LYS A 73 0.56 12.01 -2.03
C LYS A 73 0.23 13.16 -2.98
N PHE A 74 0.78 13.15 -4.19
CA PHE A 74 0.65 14.26 -5.13
C PHE A 74 -0.42 13.98 -6.18
N GLN A 75 -1.17 15.03 -6.53
CA GLN A 75 -2.18 14.94 -7.58
C GLN A 75 -1.52 14.65 -8.93
N GLY A 76 -2.03 13.64 -9.63
CA GLY A 76 -1.47 13.19 -10.92
C GLY A 76 -0.41 12.10 -10.81
N ASP A 77 0.05 11.75 -9.60
CA ASP A 77 0.90 10.57 -9.41
C ASP A 77 0.09 9.28 -9.49
N ASP A 78 0.69 8.27 -10.12
CA ASP A 78 0.11 6.94 -10.30
C ASP A 78 1.21 5.88 -10.12
N ILE A 79 0.92 4.87 -9.31
CA ILE A 79 1.80 3.70 -9.12
C ILE A 79 1.96 2.93 -10.43
N VAL A 80 0.95 2.95 -11.30
CA VAL A 80 1.02 2.30 -12.62
C VAL A 80 2.16 2.87 -13.47
N GLY A 81 2.48 4.16 -13.30
CA GLY A 81 3.61 4.81 -13.97
C GLY A 81 4.97 4.18 -13.64
N ILE A 82 5.08 3.45 -12.51
CA ILE A 82 6.29 2.69 -12.16
C ILE A 82 6.48 1.49 -13.09
N PHE A 83 5.41 0.79 -13.42
CA PHE A 83 5.46 -0.35 -14.34
C PHE A 83 5.71 0.08 -15.78
N GLU A 84 5.22 1.27 -16.15
CA GLU A 84 5.42 1.87 -17.48
C GLU A 84 6.81 2.52 -17.62
N GLY A 85 7.61 2.58 -16.55
CA GLY A 85 8.95 3.21 -16.57
C GLY A 85 8.91 4.74 -16.66
N VAL A 86 7.76 5.34 -16.37
CA VAL A 86 7.56 6.81 -16.36
C VAL A 86 8.04 7.41 -15.04
N LYS A 87 7.96 6.64 -13.95
CA LYS A 87 8.36 7.04 -12.60
C LYS A 87 9.20 5.93 -11.97
N ASP A 88 10.29 6.29 -11.30
CA ASP A 88 11.07 5.30 -10.53
C ASP A 88 10.54 5.14 -9.10
N LEU A 89 9.95 6.20 -8.57
CA LEU A 89 9.54 6.35 -7.17
C LEU A 89 8.24 7.17 -7.10
N VAL A 90 7.29 6.74 -6.27
CA VAL A 90 6.04 7.45 -5.99
C VAL A 90 5.86 7.60 -4.47
N PRO A 91 5.80 8.82 -3.93
CA PRO A 91 5.51 9.05 -2.52
C PRO A 91 4.05 8.72 -2.20
N VAL A 92 3.84 7.99 -1.12
CA VAL A 92 2.52 7.46 -0.73
C VAL A 92 2.21 7.66 0.75
N GLY A 93 0.93 7.78 1.06
CA GLY A 93 0.40 7.39 2.37
C GLY A 93 0.09 5.90 2.37
N ILE A 94 0.38 5.22 3.47
CA ILE A 94 0.26 3.77 3.63
C ILE A 94 -0.76 3.50 4.73
N GLY A 95 -1.78 2.71 4.39
CA GLY A 95 -2.78 2.19 5.32
C GLY A 95 -2.68 0.68 5.46
N ASN A 96 -2.75 0.19 6.69
CA ASN A 96 -2.91 -1.22 6.99
C ASN A 96 -4.38 -1.63 6.81
N VAL A 97 -4.63 -2.68 6.04
CA VAL A 97 -5.98 -3.21 5.88
C VAL A 97 -6.36 -4.05 7.10
N LEU A 98 -7.42 -3.65 7.81
CA LEU A 98 -7.91 -4.32 9.01
C LEU A 98 -9.04 -5.32 8.72
N ASN A 99 -9.82 -5.07 7.66
CA ASN A 99 -11.03 -5.84 7.37
C ASN A 99 -10.99 -6.46 5.98
N GLN A 100 -11.45 -7.71 5.89
CA GLN A 100 -11.61 -8.45 4.63
C GLN A 100 -12.47 -7.70 3.61
N ARG A 101 -13.44 -6.88 4.05
CA ARG A 101 -14.27 -6.06 3.16
C ARG A 101 -13.44 -5.18 2.20
N ALA A 102 -12.36 -4.57 2.68
CA ALA A 102 -11.49 -3.74 1.83
C ALA A 102 -10.73 -4.56 0.77
N LEU A 103 -10.60 -5.87 0.98
CA LEU A 103 -9.99 -6.80 0.03
C LEU A 103 -11.00 -7.24 -1.03
N ASP A 104 -12.25 -7.50 -0.64
CA ASP A 104 -13.24 -8.12 -1.53
C ASP A 104 -14.04 -7.12 -2.37
N SER A 105 -14.13 -5.86 -1.92
CA SER A 105 -14.92 -4.81 -2.58
C SER A 105 -14.01 -3.83 -3.34
N PRO A 106 -14.44 -3.29 -4.52
CA PRO A 106 -13.73 -2.19 -5.19
C PRO A 106 -13.77 -0.87 -4.40
N THR A 107 -14.65 -0.76 -3.41
CA THR A 107 -14.74 0.36 -2.47
C THR A 107 -14.45 -0.10 -1.04
N PHE A 108 -14.02 0.81 -0.18
CA PHE A 108 -13.80 0.53 1.24
C PHE A 108 -14.28 1.70 2.11
N GLU A 109 -14.49 1.45 3.39
CA GLU A 109 -14.78 2.49 4.38
C GLU A 109 -13.53 2.80 5.22
N TRP A 110 -13.42 4.01 5.77
CA TRP A 110 -12.28 4.37 6.62
C TRP A 110 -12.15 3.51 7.88
N SER A 111 -13.22 2.81 8.29
CA SER A 111 -13.15 1.81 9.37
C SER A 111 -12.45 0.51 8.97
N ASP A 112 -12.30 0.23 7.67
CA ASP A 112 -11.69 -1.00 7.16
C ASP A 112 -10.16 -0.90 7.07
N VAL A 113 -9.61 0.30 7.24
CA VAL A 113 -8.20 0.64 7.01
C VAL A 113 -7.72 1.58 8.09
N GLU A 114 -6.52 1.32 8.58
CA GLU A 114 -5.90 2.19 9.56
C GLU A 114 -4.64 2.81 8.98
N TYR A 115 -4.51 4.12 9.15
CA TYR A 115 -3.29 4.82 8.75
C TYR A 115 -2.08 4.21 9.48
N PHE A 116 -1.04 3.90 8.71
CA PHE A 116 0.14 3.19 9.19
C PHE A 116 1.36 4.12 9.18
N ALA A 117 1.66 4.69 8.01
CA ALA A 117 2.88 5.46 7.79
C ALA A 117 2.80 6.27 6.48
N VAL A 118 3.84 7.06 6.23
CA VAL A 118 4.15 7.60 4.91
C VAL A 118 5.46 7.05 4.41
N GLY A 119 5.57 6.95 3.10
CA GLY A 119 6.75 6.36 2.48
C GLY A 119 6.71 6.47 0.97
N TYR A 120 7.34 5.51 0.32
CA TYR A 120 7.46 5.47 -1.12
C TYR A 120 7.20 4.07 -1.67
N VAL A 121 6.69 4.03 -2.90
CA VAL A 121 6.60 2.84 -3.71
C VAL A 121 7.58 3.00 -4.86
N ARG A 122 8.39 1.97 -5.11
CA ARG A 122 9.30 1.91 -6.26
C ARG A 122 9.27 0.55 -6.92
N ARG A 123 9.91 0.45 -8.09
CA ARG A 123 10.10 -0.83 -8.78
C ARG A 123 10.97 -1.77 -7.93
N GLY A 124 10.48 -2.99 -7.73
CA GLY A 124 11.26 -4.10 -7.20
C GLY A 124 12.15 -4.69 -8.29
N GLY A 125 13.35 -5.14 -7.90
CA GLY A 125 14.24 -5.87 -8.81
C GLY A 125 13.55 -7.12 -9.36
N ARG A 126 13.95 -7.52 -10.57
CA ARG A 126 13.57 -8.80 -11.18
C ARG A 126 14.15 -9.98 -10.40
#